data_AF-A0A1S6HQ74-F1
#
_entry.id   AF-A0A1S6HQ74-F1
#
_cell.length_a   1.000
_cell.length_b   1.000
_cell.length_c   1.000
_cell.angle_alpha   90.00
_cell.angle_beta   90.00
_cell.angle_gamma   90.00
#
_symmetry.space_group_name_H-M   'P 1'
#
loop_
_entity.id
_entity.type
_entity.pdbx_description
1 polymer ?
#
loop_
_entity_poly.entity_id
_entity_poly.type
_entity_poly.pdbx_seq_one_letter_code
_entity_poly.pdbx_strand_id
1 'polypeptide(L)'
;MWLIEFVDGHLHGVTLPIEPKLVITGASESDKPDTLCIPETVPANTHWELSNDGTDIVIKGVKKGDKSKKLRQGHVYRLRGVAFFVYLEGNRAPKLMSYSAKKYRAVILFTLILNIGLGVGMFIAFKVNQQTQIAEYFTQLNGSYIKNGKMKVLDSSVLNLLPQAWQVNAEVVDKTNFQALTQLVVEVVSSYSKKTVPIKVIEKSGRDQIQVETFESDNRVMAVFGENGLSFIKLDNTWFVNNRAKAVFLLKENGLKDVIAHIAARNDSSQVIDSANFPYSIFYSSGAGRYLYDDKYRYWVGSSVPGLGLIQSISRDKAIFKDGDKLRVFFIQP
;
A
#
# COMPACT_ATOMS: atom_id res chain seq x y z
N MET A 1 39.79 -39.30 60.35
CA MET A 1 41.03 -38.61 59.93
C MET A 1 40.71 -37.43 59.01
N TRP A 2 41.52 -36.36 58.98
CA TRP A 2 41.39 -35.29 57.99
C TRP A 2 42.18 -35.63 56.72
N LEU A 3 41.56 -35.42 55.57
CA LEU A 3 42.10 -35.73 54.25
C LEU A 3 42.14 -34.47 53.40
N ILE A 4 43.16 -34.35 52.56
CA ILE A 4 43.21 -33.44 51.42
C ILE A 4 43.06 -34.24 50.14
N GLU A 5 42.24 -33.75 49.21
CA GLU A 5 42.11 -34.32 47.86
C GLU A 5 42.33 -33.23 46.81
N PHE A 6 43.13 -33.56 45.81
CA PHE A 6 43.47 -32.67 44.70
C PHE A 6 42.47 -32.84 43.54
N VAL A 7 41.99 -31.72 43.00
CA VAL A 7 40.84 -31.66 42.08
C VAL A 7 41.27 -31.40 40.64
N ASP A 8 42.49 -30.95 40.40
CA ASP A 8 42.97 -30.56 39.06
C ASP A 8 44.48 -30.78 38.95
N GLY A 9 45.00 -30.85 37.72
CA GLY A 9 46.43 -31.05 37.44
C GLY A 9 46.93 -32.48 37.62
N HIS A 10 48.25 -32.65 37.72
CA HIS A 10 48.92 -33.96 37.77
C HIS A 10 48.59 -34.80 39.01
N LEU A 11 48.10 -34.16 40.08
CA LEU A 11 47.69 -34.83 41.31
C LEU A 11 46.19 -35.10 41.37
N HIS A 12 45.45 -34.92 40.27
CA HIS A 12 44.00 -35.12 40.27
C HIS A 12 43.61 -36.50 40.86
N GLY A 13 42.74 -36.48 41.87
CA GLY A 13 42.26 -37.68 42.57
C GLY A 13 43.20 -38.22 43.66
N VAL A 14 44.42 -37.69 43.78
CA VAL A 14 45.33 -38.03 44.86
C VAL A 14 44.75 -37.53 46.18
N THR A 15 44.70 -38.42 47.17
CA THR A 15 44.21 -38.13 48.52
C THR A 15 45.31 -38.43 49.54
N LEU A 16 45.57 -37.49 50.44
CA LEU A 16 46.60 -37.64 51.47
C LEU A 16 46.03 -37.33 52.86
N PRO A 17 46.50 -38.02 53.91
CA PRO A 17 46.16 -37.68 55.29
C PRO A 17 46.91 -36.43 55.76
N ILE A 18 46.31 -35.72 56.72
CA ILE A 18 46.91 -34.55 57.39
C ILE A 18 47.16 -34.90 58.86
N GLU A 19 48.32 -35.51 59.18
CA GLU A 19 48.67 -35.94 60.54
C GLU A 19 50.16 -35.75 60.87
N PRO A 20 50.52 -35.01 61.95
CA PRO A 20 49.82 -33.84 62.51
C PRO A 20 49.88 -32.63 61.56
N LYS A 21 50.73 -32.71 60.55
CA LYS A 21 50.99 -31.68 59.55
C LYS A 21 51.20 -32.32 58.18
N LEU A 22 50.89 -31.57 57.14
CA LEU A 22 51.27 -31.90 55.77
C LEU A 22 51.89 -30.65 55.15
N VAL A 23 53.10 -30.77 54.63
CA VAL A 23 53.79 -29.70 53.95
C VAL A 23 53.69 -29.91 52.45
N ILE A 24 53.32 -28.87 51.70
CA ILE A 24 53.36 -28.85 50.25
C ILE A 24 54.42 -27.86 49.81
N THR A 25 55.39 -28.31 49.00
CA THR A 25 56.51 -27.49 48.52
C THR A 25 56.69 -27.63 47.01
N GLY A 26 57.27 -26.60 46.38
CA GLY A 26 57.69 -26.66 44.97
C GLY A 26 59.13 -27.15 44.77
N ALA A 27 59.83 -27.56 45.83
CA ALA A 27 61.17 -28.14 45.73
C ALA A 27 61.12 -29.52 45.04
N SER A 28 62.19 -29.88 44.32
CA SER A 28 62.28 -31.15 43.60
C SER A 28 62.42 -32.35 44.54
N GLU A 29 63.08 -32.16 45.68
CA GLU A 29 63.35 -33.19 46.68
C GLU A 29 63.19 -32.60 48.09
N SER A 30 62.83 -33.46 49.05
CA SER A 30 62.76 -33.10 50.46
C SER A 30 63.09 -34.29 51.34
N ASP A 31 63.96 -34.08 52.33
CA ASP A 31 64.33 -35.11 53.32
C ASP A 31 63.29 -35.29 54.44
N LYS A 32 62.18 -34.55 54.39
CA LYS A 32 61.13 -34.58 55.42
C LYS A 32 59.99 -35.52 55.01
N PRO A 33 59.60 -36.49 55.85
CA PRO A 33 58.57 -37.48 55.49
C PRO A 33 57.18 -36.87 55.29
N ASP A 34 56.87 -35.75 55.96
CA ASP A 34 55.54 -35.10 55.89
C ASP A 34 55.42 -34.09 54.73
N THR A 35 56.31 -34.16 53.73
CA THR A 35 56.43 -33.15 52.68
C THR A 35 56.10 -33.72 51.29
N LEU A 36 55.09 -33.15 50.66
CA LEU A 36 54.74 -33.39 49.27
C LEU A 36 55.44 -32.37 48.37
N CYS A 37 56.34 -32.86 47.52
CA CYS A 37 57.03 -32.09 46.50
C CYS A 37 56.22 -32.04 45.21
N ILE A 38 55.87 -30.83 44.73
CA ILE A 38 55.12 -30.60 43.49
C ILE A 38 55.85 -29.53 42.62
N PRO A 39 57.08 -29.81 42.16
CA PRO A 39 57.89 -28.84 41.42
C PRO A 39 57.27 -28.44 40.07
N GLU A 40 56.42 -29.29 39.49
CA GLU A 40 55.78 -29.05 38.20
C GLU A 40 54.69 -27.96 38.24
N THR A 41 54.07 -27.77 39.40
CA THR A 41 52.91 -26.87 39.55
C THR A 41 53.22 -25.66 40.43
N VAL A 42 54.12 -25.82 41.40
CA VAL A 42 54.37 -24.82 42.44
C VAL A 42 55.83 -24.34 42.38
N PRO A 43 56.11 -23.02 42.49
CA PRO A 43 57.49 -22.52 42.53
C PRO A 43 58.29 -23.04 43.73
N ALA A 44 59.59 -23.28 43.54
CA ALA A 44 60.51 -23.84 44.55
C ALA A 44 60.58 -23.10 45.88
N ASN A 45 60.30 -21.79 45.90
CA ASN A 45 60.27 -20.97 47.11
C ASN A 45 58.95 -21.03 47.89
N THR A 46 58.00 -21.88 47.46
CA THR A 46 56.69 -21.98 48.09
C THR A 46 56.71 -23.05 49.16
N HIS A 47 56.22 -22.70 50.34
CA HIS A 47 56.07 -23.63 51.46
C HIS A 47 54.67 -23.45 52.06
N TRP A 48 53.79 -24.42 51.86
CA TRP A 48 52.46 -24.43 52.46
C TRP A 48 52.38 -25.50 53.53
N GLU A 49 52.16 -25.08 54.77
CA GLU A 49 51.99 -25.99 55.88
C GLU A 49 50.50 -26.09 56.20
N LEU A 50 49.94 -27.30 56.08
CA LEU A 50 48.62 -27.65 56.57
C LEU A 50 48.78 -28.31 57.93
N SER A 51 48.15 -27.75 58.95
CA SER A 51 48.17 -28.28 60.31
C SER A 51 46.77 -28.67 60.75
N ASN A 52 46.66 -29.82 61.42
CA ASN A 52 45.45 -30.30 62.07
C ASN A 52 45.51 -29.95 63.57
N ASP A 53 44.63 -29.06 64.02
CA ASP A 53 44.49 -28.64 65.42
C ASP A 53 43.37 -29.41 66.16
N GLY A 54 42.91 -30.53 65.59
CA GLY A 54 41.93 -31.45 66.16
C GLY A 54 40.49 -31.17 65.71
N THR A 55 40.12 -29.90 65.56
CA THR A 55 38.77 -29.52 65.09
C THR A 55 38.75 -28.96 63.67
N ASP A 56 39.84 -28.34 63.22
CA ASP A 56 39.90 -27.67 61.93
C ASP A 56 41.20 -27.97 61.18
N ILE A 57 41.22 -27.58 59.90
CA ILE A 57 42.47 -27.54 59.13
C ILE A 57 42.81 -26.09 58.85
N VAL A 58 44.06 -25.74 59.13
CA VAL A 58 44.60 -24.40 58.91
C VAL A 58 45.77 -24.49 57.95
N ILE A 59 45.85 -23.56 57.00
CA ILE A 59 46.97 -23.43 56.07
C ILE A 59 47.81 -22.18 56.37
N LYS A 60 49.14 -22.33 56.39
CA LYS A 60 50.13 -21.23 56.50
C LYS A 60 50.96 -21.12 55.21
N GLY A 61 51.68 -20.01 55.04
CA GLY A 61 52.53 -19.76 53.86
C GLY A 61 51.80 -19.31 52.58
N VAL A 62 50.49 -19.04 52.66
CA VAL A 62 49.68 -18.59 51.50
C VAL A 62 49.73 -17.07 51.30
N LYS A 63 49.95 -16.30 52.38
CA LYS A 63 50.00 -14.83 52.38
C LYS A 63 51.31 -14.34 52.99
N LYS A 64 51.75 -13.12 52.63
CA LYS A 64 52.92 -12.46 53.25
C LYS A 64 52.74 -12.38 54.77
N GLY A 65 53.76 -12.79 55.53
CA GLY A 65 53.80 -12.75 56.99
C GLY A 65 53.17 -13.95 57.71
N ASP A 66 53.13 -15.13 57.09
CA ASP A 66 52.70 -16.42 57.68
C ASP A 66 51.37 -16.44 58.42
N LYS A 67 50.45 -15.54 58.03
CA LYS A 67 49.10 -15.52 58.56
C LYS A 67 48.39 -16.82 58.21
N SER A 68 47.92 -17.50 59.26
CA SER A 68 47.19 -18.75 59.14
C SER A 68 45.77 -18.50 58.62
N LYS A 69 45.27 -19.41 57.78
CA LYS A 69 43.90 -19.35 57.23
C LYS A 69 43.18 -20.67 57.47
N LYS A 70 42.06 -20.60 58.19
CA LYS A 70 41.16 -21.75 58.38
C LYS A 70 40.53 -22.18 57.05
N LEU A 71 40.65 -23.46 56.72
CA LEU A 71 40.02 -24.10 55.57
C LEU A 71 38.62 -24.60 55.93
N ARG A 72 37.68 -24.44 55.01
CA ARG A 72 36.31 -24.95 55.14
C ARG A 72 36.22 -26.30 54.46
N GLN A 73 35.61 -27.27 55.15
CA GLN A 73 35.34 -28.59 54.60
C GLN A 73 34.57 -28.51 53.28
N GLY A 74 34.99 -29.30 52.29
CA GLY A 74 34.33 -29.40 50.97
C GLY A 74 34.44 -28.16 50.08
N HIS A 75 35.08 -27.08 50.55
CA HIS A 75 35.37 -25.92 49.71
C HIS A 75 36.62 -26.18 48.86
N VAL A 76 36.49 -26.02 47.54
CA VAL A 76 37.61 -26.16 46.62
C VAL A 76 38.41 -24.87 46.60
N TYR A 77 39.64 -24.94 47.13
CA TYR A 77 40.62 -23.87 47.10
C TYR A 77 41.50 -24.00 45.84
N ARG A 78 41.90 -22.86 45.27
CA ARG A 78 42.87 -22.80 44.17
C ARG A 78 44.02 -21.89 44.57
N LEU A 79 45.22 -22.46 44.69
CA LEU A 79 46.45 -21.76 45.07
C LEU A 79 47.54 -22.08 44.06
N ARG A 80 48.12 -21.07 43.40
CA ARG A 80 49.24 -21.20 42.44
C ARG A 80 49.17 -22.45 41.55
N GLY A 81 48.04 -22.67 40.87
CA GLY A 81 47.86 -23.81 39.96
C GLY A 81 47.32 -25.08 40.61
N VAL A 82 47.48 -25.27 41.92
CA VAL A 82 46.96 -26.42 42.67
C VAL A 82 45.52 -26.16 43.10
N ALA A 83 44.62 -27.10 42.79
CA ALA A 83 43.24 -27.08 43.27
C ALA A 83 43.01 -28.25 44.23
N PHE A 84 42.49 -27.99 45.43
CA PHE A 84 42.28 -29.01 46.44
C PHE A 84 41.10 -28.66 47.36
N PHE A 85 40.59 -29.65 48.08
CA PHE A 85 39.68 -29.45 49.19
C PHE A 85 40.06 -30.37 50.34
N VAL A 86 39.61 -30.02 51.54
CA VAL A 86 39.82 -30.82 52.75
C VAL A 86 38.49 -31.36 53.25
N TYR A 87 38.52 -32.55 53.83
CA TYR A 87 37.34 -33.21 54.39
C TYR A 87 37.71 -34.21 55.49
N LEU A 88 36.76 -34.45 56.39
CA LEU A 88 36.84 -35.56 57.32
C LEU A 88 36.50 -36.86 56.58
N GLU A 89 37.29 -37.89 56.82
CA GLU A 89 37.03 -39.25 56.35
C GLU A 89 35.58 -39.66 56.62
N GLY A 90 34.91 -40.22 55.60
CA GLY A 90 33.48 -40.53 55.62
C GLY A 90 32.54 -39.35 55.29
N ASN A 91 33.03 -38.11 55.27
CA ASN A 91 32.22 -36.91 54.97
C ASN A 91 32.78 -36.11 53.76
N ARG A 92 32.93 -36.82 52.64
CA ARG A 92 33.39 -36.26 51.36
C ARG A 92 32.24 -35.57 50.62
N ALA A 93 32.23 -34.23 50.60
CA ALA A 93 31.22 -33.44 49.90
C ALA A 93 31.81 -32.17 49.23
N PRO A 94 32.62 -32.31 48.16
CA PRO A 94 33.24 -31.18 47.48
C PRO A 94 32.26 -30.36 46.64
N LYS A 95 32.37 -29.03 46.70
CA LYS A 95 31.59 -28.08 45.87
C LYS A 95 32.14 -27.95 44.44
N LEU A 96 32.26 -29.06 43.71
CA LEU A 96 32.87 -29.14 42.38
C LEU A 96 32.14 -28.29 41.33
N MET A 97 30.79 -28.30 41.31
CA MET A 97 30.01 -27.51 40.35
C MET A 97 30.32 -26.01 40.41
N SER A 98 30.41 -25.45 41.62
CA SER A 98 30.73 -24.03 41.81
C SER A 98 32.14 -23.70 41.33
N TYR A 99 33.09 -24.62 41.54
CA TYR A 99 34.45 -24.48 41.07
C TYR A 99 34.52 -24.52 39.52
N SER A 100 33.90 -25.52 38.89
CA SER A 100 33.87 -25.65 37.43
C SER A 100 33.16 -24.46 36.77
N ALA A 101 32.03 -23.98 37.32
CA ALA A 101 31.34 -22.80 36.82
C ALA A 101 32.21 -21.54 36.89
N LYS A 102 33.01 -21.37 37.95
CA LYS A 102 33.98 -20.26 38.05
C LYS A 102 35.14 -20.41 37.07
N LYS A 103 35.65 -21.64 36.89
CA LYS A 103 36.74 -21.96 35.94
C LYS A 103 36.33 -21.60 34.50
N TYR A 104 35.10 -21.91 34.11
CA TYR A 104 34.58 -21.68 32.75
C TYR A 104 33.70 -20.44 32.60
N ARG A 105 33.70 -19.52 33.58
CA ARG A 105 32.80 -18.36 33.60
C ARG A 105 32.85 -17.52 32.32
N ALA A 106 34.05 -17.28 31.79
CA ALA A 106 34.24 -16.49 30.57
C ALA A 106 33.62 -17.19 29.35
N VAL A 107 33.82 -18.51 29.22
CA VAL A 107 33.26 -19.33 28.13
C VAL A 107 31.73 -19.37 28.22
N ILE A 108 31.19 -19.57 29.42
CA ILE A 108 29.73 -19.55 29.66
C ILE A 108 29.14 -18.19 29.28
N LEU A 109 29.79 -17.09 29.69
CA LEU A 109 29.30 -15.76 29.37
C LEU A 109 29.36 -15.47 27.86
N PHE A 110 30.47 -15.84 27.20
CA PHE A 110 30.64 -15.66 25.77
C PHE A 110 29.61 -16.44 24.96
N THR A 111 29.41 -17.72 25.29
CA THR A 111 28.41 -18.57 24.62
C THR A 111 27.00 -18.04 24.82
N LEU A 112 26.66 -17.53 26.01
CA LEU A 112 25.36 -16.91 26.26
C LEU A 112 25.14 -15.67 25.38
N ILE A 113 26.12 -14.75 25.34
CA ILE A 113 26.04 -13.52 24.54
C ILE A 113 25.92 -13.86 23.05
N LEU A 114 26.70 -14.84 22.57
CA LEU A 114 26.65 -15.29 21.18
C LEU A 114 25.26 -15.83 20.81
N ASN A 115 24.67 -16.68 21.66
CA ASN A 115 23.33 -17.23 21.40
C ASN A 115 22.25 -16.14 21.40
N ILE A 116 22.33 -15.17 22.32
CA ILE A 116 21.43 -14.02 22.33
C ILE A 116 21.58 -13.22 21.03
N GLY A 117 22.82 -12.92 20.62
CA GLY A 117 23.10 -12.20 19.37
C GLY A 117 22.56 -12.93 18.14
N LEU A 118 22.78 -14.23 18.04
CA LEU A 118 22.25 -15.07 16.96
C LEU A 118 20.71 -15.08 16.94
N GLY A 119 20.07 -15.22 18.09
CA GLY A 119 18.61 -15.18 18.20
C GLY A 119 18.02 -13.85 17.74
N VAL A 120 18.62 -12.73 18.18
CA VAL A 120 18.21 -11.38 17.74
C VAL A 120 18.44 -11.21 16.24
N GLY A 121 19.59 -11.63 15.72
CA GLY A 121 19.92 -11.55 14.30
C GLY A 121 18.94 -12.33 13.42
N MET A 122 18.62 -13.57 13.80
CA MET A 122 17.63 -14.39 13.09
C MET A 122 16.24 -13.76 13.12
N PHE A 123 15.83 -13.20 14.27
CA PHE A 123 14.54 -12.53 14.38
C PHE A 123 14.42 -11.31 13.45
N ILE A 124 15.47 -10.47 13.40
CA ILE A 124 15.50 -9.31 12.50
C ILE A 124 15.47 -9.76 11.04
N ALA A 125 16.31 -10.73 10.66
CA ALA A 125 16.34 -11.26 9.29
C ALA A 125 14.98 -11.82 8.87
N PHE A 126 14.31 -12.55 9.77
CA PHE A 126 12.97 -13.06 9.52
C PHE A 126 11.94 -11.94 9.30
N LYS A 127 11.99 -10.87 10.11
CA LYS A 127 11.11 -9.71 9.95
C LYS A 127 11.32 -8.98 8.63
N VAL A 128 12.58 -8.76 8.24
CA VAL A 128 12.91 -8.13 6.96
C VAL A 128 12.42 -8.99 5.80
N ASN A 129 12.68 -10.30 5.83
CA ASN A 129 12.21 -11.21 4.79
C ASN A 129 10.68 -11.22 4.65
N GLN A 130 9.94 -11.21 5.78
CA GLN A 130 8.48 -11.09 5.73
C GLN A 130 8.03 -9.78 5.07
N GLN A 131 8.66 -8.65 5.40
CA GLN A 131 8.31 -7.36 4.80
C GLN A 131 8.58 -7.34 3.30
N THR A 132 9.72 -7.88 2.85
CA THR A 132 10.06 -7.98 1.43
C THR A 132 9.04 -8.84 0.67
N GLN A 133 8.71 -10.02 1.19
CA GLN A 133 7.70 -10.89 0.56
C GLN A 133 6.32 -10.22 0.48
N ILE A 134 5.89 -9.53 1.54
CA ILE A 134 4.64 -8.78 1.53
C ILE A 134 4.64 -7.70 0.45
N ALA A 135 5.74 -6.93 0.32
CA ALA A 135 5.88 -5.90 -0.70
C ALA A 135 5.83 -6.48 -2.14
N GLU A 136 6.46 -7.63 -2.36
CA GLU A 136 6.39 -8.35 -3.64
C GLU A 136 4.95 -8.75 -3.98
N TYR A 137 4.21 -9.35 -3.02
CA TYR A 137 2.80 -9.69 -3.23
C TYR A 137 1.95 -8.47 -3.55
N PHE A 138 2.14 -7.34 -2.86
CA PHE A 138 1.43 -6.09 -3.16
C PHE A 138 1.72 -5.58 -4.56
N THR A 139 2.97 -5.70 -5.01
CA THR A 139 3.37 -5.28 -6.36
C THR A 139 2.70 -6.16 -7.42
N GLN A 140 2.61 -7.48 -7.18
CA GLN A 140 1.96 -8.42 -8.10
C GLN A 140 0.44 -8.22 -8.18
N LEU A 141 -0.20 -7.80 -7.09
CA LEU A 141 -1.64 -7.56 -7.05
C LEU A 141 -2.11 -6.42 -7.97
N ASN A 142 -1.21 -5.52 -8.39
CA ASN A 142 -1.42 -4.39 -9.33
C ASN A 142 -2.86 -4.21 -9.86
N GLY A 143 -3.65 -3.38 -9.17
CA GLY A 143 -5.04 -3.06 -9.54
C GLY A 143 -6.11 -3.96 -8.91
N SER A 144 -5.72 -4.95 -8.11
CA SER A 144 -6.64 -5.71 -7.26
C SER A 144 -7.22 -4.83 -6.15
N TYR A 145 -8.44 -5.14 -5.71
CA TYR A 145 -9.16 -4.36 -4.70
C TYR A 145 -9.91 -5.25 -3.73
N ILE A 146 -10.30 -4.73 -2.56
CA ILE A 146 -11.07 -5.48 -1.56
C ILE A 146 -12.52 -5.01 -1.61
N LYS A 147 -13.47 -5.94 -1.76
CA LYS A 147 -14.90 -5.68 -1.67
C LYS A 147 -15.61 -6.86 -1.02
N ASN A 148 -16.53 -6.57 -0.10
CA ASN A 148 -17.28 -7.58 0.67
C ASN A 148 -16.37 -8.61 1.38
N GLY A 149 -15.25 -8.15 1.93
CA GLY A 149 -14.30 -9.01 2.66
C GLY A 149 -13.49 -9.96 1.77
N LYS A 150 -13.62 -9.88 0.44
CA LYS A 150 -12.83 -10.68 -0.52
C LYS A 150 -11.92 -9.79 -1.36
N MET A 151 -10.74 -10.31 -1.67
CA MET A 151 -9.81 -9.69 -2.61
C MET A 151 -10.23 -10.02 -4.04
N LYS A 152 -10.50 -9.00 -4.85
CA LYS A 152 -10.83 -9.14 -6.27
C LYS A 152 -9.54 -8.97 -7.07
N VAL A 153 -9.12 -10.03 -7.74
CA VAL A 153 -7.87 -10.09 -8.53
C VAL A 153 -8.20 -10.06 -10.02
N LEU A 154 -7.51 -9.23 -10.78
CA LEU A 154 -7.79 -9.02 -12.21
C LEU A 154 -7.14 -10.07 -13.13
N ASP A 155 -6.28 -10.93 -12.57
CA ASP A 155 -5.49 -11.90 -13.31
C ASP A 155 -5.38 -13.22 -12.53
N SER A 156 -5.81 -14.32 -13.14
CA SER A 156 -5.74 -15.65 -12.53
C SER A 156 -4.31 -16.12 -12.30
N SER A 157 -3.33 -15.63 -13.07
CA SER A 157 -1.91 -15.97 -12.86
C SER A 157 -1.37 -15.37 -11.56
N VAL A 158 -1.82 -14.17 -11.20
CA VAL A 158 -1.46 -13.49 -9.95
C VAL A 158 -2.02 -14.23 -8.75
N LEU A 159 -3.24 -14.78 -8.85
CA LEU A 159 -3.86 -15.54 -7.77
C LEU A 159 -2.98 -16.72 -7.31
N ASN A 160 -2.40 -17.46 -8.26
CA ASN A 160 -1.57 -18.64 -7.96
C ASN A 160 -0.23 -18.29 -7.28
N LEU A 161 0.24 -17.05 -7.41
CA LEU A 161 1.48 -16.58 -6.79
C LEU A 161 1.29 -16.09 -5.35
N LEU A 162 0.05 -15.86 -4.92
CA LEU A 162 -0.25 -15.39 -3.56
C LEU A 162 -0.14 -16.52 -2.53
N PRO A 163 0.09 -16.21 -1.25
CA PRO A 163 0.00 -17.19 -0.18
C PRO A 163 -1.36 -17.91 -0.15
N GLN A 164 -1.37 -19.20 0.17
CA GLN A 164 -2.58 -20.03 0.17
C GLN A 164 -3.72 -19.43 1.03
N ALA A 165 -3.38 -18.81 2.17
CA ALA A 165 -4.36 -18.13 3.03
C ALA A 165 -5.07 -16.95 2.36
N TRP A 166 -4.42 -16.29 1.40
CA TRP A 166 -4.98 -15.17 0.64
C TRP A 166 -5.79 -15.68 -0.55
N GLN A 167 -5.34 -16.76 -1.19
CA GLN A 167 -6.06 -17.40 -2.31
C GLN A 167 -7.49 -17.80 -1.94
N VAL A 168 -7.68 -18.37 -0.75
CA VAL A 168 -9.01 -18.78 -0.24
C VAL A 168 -9.99 -17.60 -0.12
N ASN A 169 -9.46 -16.39 0.06
CA ASN A 169 -10.23 -15.16 0.23
C ASN A 169 -10.19 -14.26 -1.01
N ALA A 170 -9.74 -14.79 -2.15
CA ALA A 170 -9.61 -14.05 -3.39
C ALA A 170 -10.52 -14.62 -4.49
N GLU A 171 -10.93 -13.76 -5.41
CA GLU A 171 -11.83 -14.09 -6.53
C GLU A 171 -11.35 -13.38 -7.79
N VAL A 172 -11.26 -14.11 -8.90
CA VAL A 172 -10.82 -13.56 -10.18
C VAL A 172 -11.98 -12.81 -10.83
N VAL A 173 -11.73 -11.58 -11.28
CA VAL A 173 -12.69 -10.77 -12.02
C VAL A 173 -12.22 -10.65 -13.47
N ASP A 174 -13.09 -11.00 -14.42
CA ASP A 174 -12.80 -10.95 -15.84
C ASP A 174 -12.50 -9.52 -16.31
N LYS A 175 -11.54 -9.34 -17.22
CA LYS A 175 -11.00 -8.02 -17.63
C LYS A 175 -11.82 -7.33 -18.72
N THR A 176 -12.83 -7.98 -19.30
CA THR A 176 -13.54 -7.41 -20.45
C THR A 176 -14.31 -6.14 -20.11
N ASN A 177 -13.88 -5.02 -20.72
CA ASN A 177 -14.44 -3.66 -20.60
C ASN A 177 -14.16 -2.90 -19.29
N PHE A 178 -13.09 -3.23 -18.57
CA PHE A 178 -12.73 -2.54 -17.33
C PHE A 178 -11.43 -1.75 -17.47
N GLN A 179 -11.44 -0.50 -16.99
CA GLN A 179 -10.21 0.26 -16.73
C GLN A 179 -9.94 0.26 -15.23
N ALA A 180 -8.73 -0.14 -14.86
CA ALA A 180 -8.25 -0.04 -13.49
C ALA A 180 -7.89 1.43 -13.19
N LEU A 181 -8.45 1.95 -12.11
CA LEU A 181 -8.07 3.25 -11.57
C LEU A 181 -6.93 3.05 -10.57
N THR A 182 -5.92 3.93 -10.64
CA THR A 182 -4.80 3.91 -9.68
C THR A 182 -5.16 4.56 -8.35
N GLN A 183 -6.25 5.34 -8.30
CA GLN A 183 -6.75 5.99 -7.10
C GLN A 183 -8.24 5.72 -6.89
N LEU A 184 -8.62 5.65 -5.62
CA LEU A 184 -10.02 5.51 -5.19
C LEU A 184 -10.80 6.83 -5.35
N VAL A 185 -10.09 7.96 -5.40
CA VAL A 185 -10.68 9.28 -5.61
C VAL A 185 -10.34 9.72 -7.02
N VAL A 186 -11.37 9.90 -7.84
CA VAL A 186 -11.21 10.27 -9.24
C VAL A 186 -12.07 11.47 -9.58
N GLU A 187 -11.50 12.37 -10.37
CA GLU A 187 -12.21 13.48 -10.99
C GLU A 187 -12.47 13.13 -12.46
N VAL A 188 -13.69 13.35 -12.93
CA VAL A 188 -14.05 13.20 -14.33
C VAL A 188 -14.06 14.58 -14.98
N VAL A 189 -13.20 14.78 -15.98
CA VAL A 189 -13.00 16.06 -16.64
C VAL A 189 -13.31 15.92 -18.13
N SER A 190 -14.02 16.91 -18.69
CA SER A 190 -14.30 16.94 -20.12
C SER A 190 -13.01 17.15 -20.91
N SER A 191 -12.75 16.29 -21.89
CA SER A 191 -11.61 16.45 -22.79
C SER A 191 -11.65 17.76 -23.57
N TYR A 192 -12.86 18.26 -23.88
CA TYR A 192 -13.10 19.49 -24.62
C TYR A 192 -13.03 20.74 -23.72
N SER A 193 -13.85 20.83 -22.68
CA SER A 193 -13.96 22.06 -21.88
C SER A 193 -12.92 22.18 -20.77
N LYS A 194 -12.22 21.09 -20.44
CA LYS A 194 -11.30 20.95 -19.29
C LYS A 194 -11.95 21.23 -17.93
N LYS A 195 -13.28 21.24 -17.87
CA LYS A 195 -14.05 21.40 -16.63
C LYS A 195 -14.52 20.05 -16.11
N THR A 196 -14.71 19.97 -14.80
CA THR A 196 -15.30 18.82 -14.11
C THR A 196 -16.70 18.54 -14.65
N VAL A 197 -16.97 17.27 -14.93
CA VAL A 197 -18.28 16.80 -15.40
C VAL A 197 -19.05 16.23 -14.21
N PRO A 198 -20.32 16.59 -14.01
CA PRO A 198 -21.13 15.98 -12.96
C PRO A 198 -21.28 14.49 -13.23
N ILE A 199 -21.07 13.69 -12.18
CA ILE A 199 -21.15 12.23 -12.24
C ILE A 199 -22.12 11.69 -11.21
N LYS A 200 -22.67 10.51 -11.49
CA LYS A 200 -23.43 9.71 -10.53
C LYS A 200 -22.70 8.38 -10.31
N VAL A 201 -22.40 8.06 -9.05
CA VAL A 201 -21.84 6.76 -8.69
C VAL A 201 -22.99 5.80 -8.37
N ILE A 202 -22.99 4.64 -9.01
CA ILE A 202 -23.95 3.56 -8.77
C ILE A 202 -23.20 2.35 -8.24
N GLU A 203 -23.48 1.98 -6.99
CA GLU A 203 -22.91 0.80 -6.37
C GLU A 203 -23.54 -0.47 -6.94
N LYS A 204 -22.69 -1.43 -7.34
CA LYS A 204 -23.10 -2.78 -7.77
C LYS A 204 -22.38 -3.85 -6.93
N SER A 205 -22.89 -5.07 -6.97
CA SER A 205 -22.41 -6.21 -6.15
C SER A 205 -20.91 -6.51 -6.25
N GLY A 206 -20.23 -6.08 -7.32
CA GLY A 206 -18.79 -6.32 -7.52
C GLY A 206 -17.97 -5.09 -7.85
N ARG A 207 -18.59 -3.92 -8.10
CA ARG A 207 -17.91 -2.71 -8.56
C ARG A 207 -18.79 -1.49 -8.38
N ASP A 208 -18.21 -0.32 -8.54
CA ASP A 208 -18.98 0.91 -8.62
C ASP A 208 -18.95 1.38 -10.08
N GLN A 209 -20.05 1.93 -10.55
CA GLN A 209 -20.19 2.45 -11.90
C GLN A 209 -20.28 3.97 -11.84
N ILE A 210 -19.40 4.66 -12.55
CA ILE A 210 -19.50 6.09 -12.78
C ILE A 210 -20.37 6.30 -14.01
N GLN A 211 -21.50 6.97 -13.85
CA GLN A 211 -22.38 7.37 -14.93
C GLN A 211 -22.20 8.86 -15.23
N VAL A 212 -22.04 9.18 -16.51
CA VAL A 212 -21.86 10.55 -17.03
C VAL A 212 -22.97 10.82 -18.05
N GLU A 213 -23.64 11.96 -17.93
CA GLU A 213 -24.59 12.41 -18.95
C GLU A 213 -23.81 13.03 -20.12
N THR A 214 -23.94 12.43 -21.30
CA THR A 214 -23.22 12.82 -22.52
C THR A 214 -24.12 13.50 -23.54
N PHE A 215 -25.42 13.67 -23.23
CA PHE A 215 -26.45 14.15 -24.14
C PHE A 215 -26.53 13.31 -25.42
N GLU A 216 -26.10 12.04 -25.37
CA GLU A 216 -26.01 11.17 -26.54
C GLU A 216 -27.36 11.02 -27.24
N SER A 217 -28.44 10.86 -26.45
CA SER A 217 -29.80 10.78 -26.99
C SER A 217 -30.18 12.05 -27.75
N ASP A 218 -29.86 13.23 -27.21
CA ASP A 218 -30.17 14.51 -27.87
C ASP A 218 -29.37 14.67 -29.16
N ASN A 219 -28.07 14.36 -29.12
CA ASN A 219 -27.21 14.43 -30.30
C ASN A 219 -27.69 13.50 -31.41
N ARG A 220 -28.17 12.29 -31.06
CA ARG A 220 -28.76 11.37 -32.03
C ARG A 220 -30.05 11.91 -32.63
N VAL A 221 -30.92 12.54 -31.83
CA VAL A 221 -32.14 13.19 -32.32
C VAL A 221 -31.81 14.34 -33.28
N MET A 222 -30.86 15.19 -32.91
CA MET A 222 -30.40 16.31 -33.75
C MET A 222 -29.82 15.82 -35.08
N ALA A 223 -28.99 14.76 -35.06
CA ALA A 223 -28.43 14.17 -36.26
C ALA A 223 -29.53 13.63 -37.18
N VAL A 224 -30.45 12.81 -36.66
CA VAL A 224 -31.57 12.25 -37.43
C VAL A 224 -32.44 13.36 -38.04
N PHE A 225 -32.74 14.42 -37.30
CA PHE A 225 -33.53 15.53 -37.83
C PHE A 225 -32.76 16.36 -38.86
N GLY A 226 -31.49 16.68 -38.59
CA GLY A 226 -30.63 17.44 -39.48
C GLY A 226 -30.41 16.77 -40.84
N GLU A 227 -30.07 15.47 -40.83
CA GLU A 227 -29.85 14.67 -42.05
C GLU A 227 -31.11 14.55 -42.91
N ASN A 228 -32.28 14.62 -42.29
CA ASN A 228 -33.57 14.49 -42.98
C ASN A 228 -34.28 15.82 -43.23
N GLY A 229 -33.57 16.94 -43.06
CA GLY A 229 -34.07 18.30 -43.35
C GLY A 229 -35.26 18.72 -42.48
N LEU A 230 -35.36 18.21 -41.26
CA LEU A 230 -36.35 18.67 -40.29
C LEU A 230 -35.79 19.88 -39.53
N SER A 231 -36.54 20.97 -39.52
CA SER A 231 -36.22 22.10 -38.66
C SER A 231 -36.72 21.82 -37.25
N PHE A 232 -35.85 21.98 -36.26
CA PHE A 232 -36.15 21.69 -34.87
C PHE A 232 -35.61 22.77 -33.93
N ILE A 233 -36.29 22.95 -32.80
CA ILE A 233 -35.81 23.72 -31.65
C ILE A 233 -36.09 22.87 -30.40
N LYS A 234 -35.08 22.70 -29.54
CA LYS A 234 -35.28 22.09 -28.22
C LYS A 234 -35.52 23.19 -27.20
N LEU A 235 -36.67 23.15 -26.52
CA LEU A 235 -36.97 23.98 -25.35
C LEU A 235 -37.26 23.04 -24.18
N ASP A 236 -36.49 23.18 -23.10
CA ASP A 236 -36.49 22.26 -21.97
C ASP A 236 -36.36 20.80 -22.43
N ASN A 237 -37.34 19.96 -22.11
CA ASN A 237 -37.37 18.57 -22.53
C ASN A 237 -38.18 18.32 -23.82
N THR A 238 -38.69 19.37 -24.48
CA THR A 238 -39.57 19.24 -25.64
C THR A 238 -38.88 19.67 -26.94
N TRP A 239 -39.00 18.83 -27.96
CA TRP A 239 -38.52 19.08 -29.31
C TRP A 239 -39.66 19.63 -30.17
N PHE A 240 -39.56 20.89 -30.56
CA PHE A 240 -40.49 21.55 -31.47
C PHE A 240 -40.02 21.39 -32.90
N VAL A 241 -40.82 20.71 -33.71
CA VAL A 241 -40.46 20.37 -35.10
C VAL A 241 -41.45 20.96 -36.10
N ASN A 242 -40.98 21.28 -37.30
CA ASN A 242 -41.82 21.79 -38.39
C ASN A 242 -42.82 20.75 -38.93
N ASN A 243 -42.50 19.45 -38.85
CA ASN A 243 -43.40 18.37 -39.25
C ASN A 243 -43.36 17.22 -38.24
N ARG A 244 -44.39 17.17 -37.37
CA ARG A 244 -44.50 16.16 -36.31
C ARG A 244 -44.62 14.75 -36.85
N ALA A 245 -45.41 14.52 -37.91
CA ALA A 245 -45.61 13.17 -38.45
C ALA A 245 -44.30 12.58 -39.00
N LYS A 246 -43.54 13.39 -39.76
CA LYS A 246 -42.22 12.99 -40.28
C LYS A 246 -41.21 12.76 -39.15
N ALA A 247 -41.18 13.63 -38.14
CA ALA A 247 -40.30 13.47 -36.98
C ALA A 247 -40.61 12.18 -36.20
N VAL A 248 -41.89 11.88 -35.94
CA VAL A 248 -42.31 10.66 -35.24
C VAL A 248 -41.92 9.40 -36.03
N PHE A 249 -42.09 9.43 -37.36
CA PHE A 249 -41.66 8.32 -38.22
C PHE A 249 -40.15 8.09 -38.13
N LEU A 250 -39.35 9.14 -38.33
CA LEU A 250 -37.87 9.04 -38.30
C LEU A 250 -37.34 8.57 -36.94
N LEU A 251 -37.92 9.03 -35.83
CA LEU A 251 -37.53 8.55 -34.50
C LEU A 251 -37.85 7.07 -34.29
N LYS A 252 -38.98 6.57 -34.83
CA LYS A 252 -39.31 5.13 -34.75
C LYS A 252 -38.33 4.28 -35.53
N GLU A 253 -38.00 4.68 -36.75
CA GLU A 253 -37.08 3.96 -37.65
C GLU A 253 -35.65 3.93 -37.08
N ASN A 254 -35.24 4.97 -36.36
CA ASN A 254 -33.89 5.07 -35.76
C ASN A 254 -33.81 4.55 -34.32
N GLY A 255 -34.85 3.87 -33.83
CA GLY A 255 -34.87 3.27 -32.48
C GLY A 255 -34.95 4.28 -31.33
N LEU A 256 -35.37 5.52 -31.58
CA LEU A 256 -35.47 6.61 -30.60
C LEU A 256 -36.93 6.82 -30.14
N LYS A 257 -37.64 5.71 -29.87
CA LYS A 257 -39.09 5.73 -29.55
C LYS A 257 -39.40 6.50 -28.27
N ASP A 258 -38.48 6.47 -27.31
CA ASP A 258 -38.65 7.09 -25.98
C ASP A 258 -38.72 8.62 -26.06
N VAL A 259 -38.21 9.22 -27.14
CA VAL A 259 -38.23 10.68 -27.36
C VAL A 259 -39.57 11.15 -27.95
N ILE A 260 -40.36 10.27 -28.54
CA ILE A 260 -41.59 10.63 -29.28
C ILE A 260 -42.61 11.38 -28.41
N ALA A 261 -42.72 11.01 -27.13
CA ALA A 261 -43.62 11.66 -26.17
C ALA A 261 -43.30 13.16 -25.98
N HIS A 262 -42.07 13.55 -26.30
CA HIS A 262 -41.53 14.90 -26.14
C HIS A 262 -41.47 15.68 -27.46
N ILE A 263 -42.15 15.23 -28.51
CA ILE A 263 -42.21 15.90 -29.81
C ILE A 263 -43.51 16.70 -29.94
N ALA A 264 -43.37 18.01 -30.08
CA ALA A 264 -44.46 18.93 -30.35
C ALA A 264 -44.34 19.51 -31.77
N ALA A 265 -45.48 19.74 -32.41
CA ALA A 265 -45.51 20.51 -33.65
C ALA A 265 -45.22 21.98 -33.31
N ARG A 266 -44.33 22.60 -34.09
CA ARG A 266 -44.12 24.04 -33.99
C ARG A 266 -45.28 24.74 -34.68
N ASN A 267 -46.16 25.37 -33.91
CA ASN A 267 -47.24 26.23 -34.41
C ASN A 267 -46.68 27.60 -34.83
N ASP A 268 -45.75 27.59 -35.78
CA ASP A 268 -45.37 28.81 -36.48
C ASP A 268 -46.31 28.90 -37.68
N SER A 269 -47.35 29.74 -37.62
CA SER A 269 -48.09 30.22 -38.79
C SER A 269 -47.22 31.17 -39.63
N SER A 270 -45.91 30.87 -39.72
CA SER A 270 -44.96 31.57 -40.56
C SER A 270 -44.66 30.71 -41.77
N GLN A 271 -45.00 31.21 -42.94
CA GLN A 271 -44.70 30.54 -44.20
C GLN A 271 -43.27 30.89 -44.61
N VAL A 272 -42.41 29.88 -44.67
CA VAL A 272 -41.05 30.09 -45.18
C VAL A 272 -41.14 30.30 -46.69
N ILE A 273 -40.48 31.35 -47.18
CA ILE A 273 -40.36 31.63 -48.62
C ILE A 273 -39.12 30.90 -49.10
N ASP A 274 -39.28 29.97 -50.05
CA ASP A 274 -38.15 29.31 -50.71
C ASP A 274 -37.39 30.28 -51.62
N SER A 275 -36.09 30.06 -51.84
CA SER A 275 -35.26 30.91 -52.71
C SER A 275 -35.80 31.03 -54.14
N ALA A 276 -36.45 29.99 -54.67
CA ALA A 276 -37.10 30.02 -55.98
C ALA A 276 -38.28 31.02 -56.05
N ASN A 277 -38.88 31.33 -54.90
CA ASN A 277 -40.02 32.24 -54.75
C ASN A 277 -39.60 33.61 -54.20
N PHE A 278 -38.30 33.90 -54.17
CA PHE A 278 -37.74 35.17 -53.72
C PHE A 278 -36.86 35.81 -54.81
N PRO A 279 -37.47 36.42 -55.86
CA PRO A 279 -36.74 37.01 -56.99
C PRO A 279 -36.22 38.42 -56.69
N TYR A 280 -35.78 38.69 -55.45
CA TYR A 280 -35.37 40.02 -55.01
C TYR A 280 -33.93 39.99 -54.50
N SER A 281 -33.17 41.03 -54.85
CA SER A 281 -31.84 41.28 -54.28
C SER A 281 -31.96 42.09 -52.99
N ILE A 282 -31.11 41.81 -52.01
CA ILE A 282 -31.12 42.49 -50.70
C ILE A 282 -29.92 43.42 -50.59
N PHE A 283 -30.17 44.70 -50.31
CA PHE A 283 -29.13 45.71 -50.18
C PHE A 283 -29.05 46.29 -48.78
N TYR A 284 -27.82 46.51 -48.31
CA TYR A 284 -27.50 47.10 -47.03
C TYR A 284 -26.84 48.46 -47.24
N SER A 285 -27.56 49.56 -46.98
CA SER A 285 -26.96 50.91 -46.99
C SER A 285 -26.36 51.22 -45.62
N SER A 286 -25.19 51.86 -45.60
CA SER A 286 -24.50 52.29 -44.39
C SER A 286 -25.17 53.47 -43.66
N GLY A 287 -26.13 54.17 -44.31
CA GLY A 287 -26.79 55.35 -43.72
C GLY A 287 -28.31 55.44 -43.90
N ALA A 288 -28.92 54.72 -44.85
CA ALA A 288 -30.34 54.93 -45.22
C ALA A 288 -31.28 53.74 -44.95
N GLY A 289 -30.82 52.66 -44.31
CA GLY A 289 -31.63 51.48 -44.03
C GLY A 289 -31.46 50.36 -45.08
N ARG A 290 -32.28 49.31 -44.93
CA ARG A 290 -32.20 48.08 -45.74
C ARG A 290 -33.39 48.02 -46.68
N TYR A 291 -33.18 47.55 -47.90
CA TYR A 291 -34.24 47.46 -48.90
C TYR A 291 -34.08 46.22 -49.79
N LEU A 292 -35.21 45.81 -50.36
CA LEU A 292 -35.27 44.80 -51.42
C LEU A 292 -35.31 45.51 -52.77
N TYR A 293 -34.70 44.90 -53.77
CA TYR A 293 -34.64 45.44 -55.12
C TYR A 293 -35.07 44.36 -56.13
N ASP A 294 -36.01 44.74 -56.99
CA ASP A 294 -36.22 44.08 -58.28
C ASP A 294 -35.76 45.01 -59.40
N ASP A 295 -35.68 44.53 -60.64
CA ASP A 295 -35.17 45.30 -61.79
C ASP A 295 -35.90 46.64 -62.03
N LYS A 296 -37.04 46.91 -61.37
CA LYS A 296 -37.89 48.09 -61.58
C LYS A 296 -38.11 48.95 -60.32
N TYR A 297 -38.03 48.40 -59.12
CA TYR A 297 -38.46 49.05 -57.88
C TYR A 297 -37.53 48.74 -56.70
N ARG A 298 -37.47 49.70 -55.76
CA ARG A 298 -36.82 49.57 -54.44
C ARG A 298 -37.90 49.54 -53.36
N TYR A 299 -37.94 48.47 -52.58
CA TYR A 299 -38.89 48.28 -51.48
C TYR A 299 -38.17 48.43 -50.15
N TRP A 300 -38.45 49.52 -49.46
CA TRP A 300 -37.88 49.78 -48.13
C TRP A 300 -38.64 49.01 -47.04
N VAL A 301 -38.05 48.89 -45.86
CA VAL A 301 -38.80 48.42 -44.67
C VAL A 301 -40.05 49.30 -44.50
N GLY A 302 -41.22 48.65 -44.34
CA GLY A 302 -42.53 49.30 -44.35
C GLY A 302 -43.20 49.41 -45.73
N SER A 303 -42.54 48.99 -46.81
CA SER A 303 -43.16 48.89 -48.14
C SER A 303 -43.84 47.54 -48.35
N SER A 304 -44.90 47.52 -49.15
CA SER A 304 -45.59 46.29 -49.57
C SER A 304 -44.95 45.73 -50.83
N VAL A 305 -44.55 44.46 -50.79
CA VAL A 305 -43.93 43.74 -51.91
C VAL A 305 -44.96 42.82 -52.55
N PRO A 306 -45.19 42.91 -53.87
CA PRO A 306 -46.13 42.03 -54.57
C PRO A 306 -45.85 40.55 -54.29
N GLY A 307 -46.88 39.79 -53.90
CA GLY A 307 -46.78 38.35 -53.64
C GLY A 307 -46.12 37.95 -52.31
N LEU A 308 -45.41 38.86 -51.62
CA LEU A 308 -44.74 38.58 -50.33
C LEU A 308 -45.38 39.31 -49.14
N GLY A 309 -45.95 40.50 -49.34
CA GLY A 309 -46.61 41.30 -48.30
C GLY A 309 -45.76 42.47 -47.78
N LEU A 310 -46.16 43.05 -46.66
CA LEU A 310 -45.52 44.21 -46.03
C LEU A 310 -44.18 43.83 -45.39
N ILE A 311 -43.10 44.50 -45.76
CA ILE A 311 -41.79 44.29 -45.13
C ILE A 311 -41.83 44.79 -43.69
N GLN A 312 -41.77 43.87 -42.72
CA GLN A 312 -41.68 44.20 -41.29
C GLN A 312 -40.25 44.48 -40.88
N SER A 313 -39.30 43.67 -41.34
CA SER A 313 -37.89 43.83 -41.01
C SER A 313 -37.00 43.11 -42.00
N ILE A 314 -35.83 43.69 -42.27
CA ILE A 314 -34.74 43.02 -42.99
C ILE A 314 -33.55 43.01 -42.02
N SER A 315 -33.05 41.83 -41.66
CA SER A 315 -31.81 41.63 -40.89
C SER A 315 -30.75 40.97 -41.76
N ARG A 316 -29.58 40.62 -41.19
CA ARG A 316 -28.50 39.97 -41.97
C ARG A 316 -28.84 38.53 -42.34
N ASP A 317 -29.65 37.87 -41.52
CA ASP A 317 -29.97 36.45 -41.58
C ASP A 317 -31.35 36.17 -42.18
N LYS A 318 -32.25 37.17 -42.25
CA LYS A 318 -33.62 36.98 -42.74
C LYS A 318 -34.31 38.28 -43.15
N ALA A 319 -35.31 38.15 -44.01
CA ALA A 319 -36.33 39.17 -44.28
C ALA A 319 -37.70 38.65 -43.84
N ILE A 320 -38.46 39.49 -43.13
CA ILE A 320 -39.78 39.14 -42.58
C ILE A 320 -40.85 40.01 -43.25
N PHE A 321 -41.89 39.35 -43.73
CA PHE A 321 -43.05 39.94 -44.37
C PHE A 321 -44.32 39.63 -43.60
N LYS A 322 -45.29 40.54 -43.66
CA LYS A 322 -46.64 40.34 -43.12
C LYS A 322 -47.66 40.45 -44.25
N ASP A 323 -48.42 39.40 -44.45
CA ASP A 323 -49.50 39.32 -45.42
C ASP A 323 -50.79 38.93 -44.70
N GLY A 324 -51.62 39.93 -44.37
CA GLY A 324 -52.74 39.78 -43.44
C GLY A 324 -52.28 39.30 -42.06
N ASP A 325 -52.87 38.19 -41.58
CA ASP A 325 -52.52 37.56 -40.30
C ASP A 325 -51.37 36.54 -40.41
N LYS A 326 -50.83 36.33 -41.62
CA LYS A 326 -49.72 35.40 -41.85
C LYS A 326 -48.40 36.14 -41.87
N LEU A 327 -47.43 35.60 -41.14
CA LEU A 327 -46.04 36.02 -41.26
C LEU A 327 -45.38 35.18 -42.36
N ARG A 328 -44.53 35.78 -43.17
CA ARG A 328 -43.71 35.06 -44.15
C ARG A 328 -42.25 35.40 -43.91
N VAL A 329 -41.37 34.40 -43.96
CA VAL A 329 -39.95 34.60 -43.62
C VAL A 329 -39.08 34.04 -44.74
N PHE A 330 -38.20 34.87 -45.26
CA PHE A 330 -37.12 34.46 -46.15
C PHE A 330 -35.82 34.43 -45.35
N PHE A 331 -35.12 33.30 -45.34
CA PHE A 331 -33.81 33.18 -44.70
C PHE A 331 -32.71 33.48 -45.71
N ILE A 332 -31.86 34.45 -45.40
CA ILE A 332 -30.76 34.87 -46.26
C ILE A 332 -29.63 33.87 -46.06
N GLN A 333 -29.35 33.08 -47.08
CA GLN A 333 -28.20 32.18 -47.08
C GLN A 333 -26.91 33.01 -47.24
N PRO A 334 -25.84 32.68 -46.49
CA PRO A 334 -24.59 33.43 -46.52
C PRO A 334 -23.84 33.38 -47.85
#